data_AF-A0A7Y2C936-F1
#
_entry.id   AF-A0A7Y2C936-F1
#
_cell.length_a   1.000
_cell.length_b   1.000
_cell.length_c   1.000
_cell.angle_alpha   90.00
_cell.angle_beta   90.00
_cell.angle_gamma   90.00
#
_symmetry.space_group_name_H-M   'P 1'
#
loop_
_entity.id
_entity.type
_entity.pdbx_description
1 polymer ?
#
loop_
_entity_poly.entity_id
_entity_poly.type
_entity_poly.pdbx_seq_one_letter_code
_entity_poly.pdbx_strand_id
1 'polypeptide(L)'
;MTKILLFVKHNIPVLWLLIEWLNALLFSLLHRAALLRESEACFREFSLDGYAFRSLDESDLDGLFNLLHRQQDGRLDYFTPHKFDRKSLQRAAQNSAFLMFGVFCREELVGYFFLRCFWNRKCFVGRLIDEPHERKGIGRLMNRILYNTAWRSGFRCYTTVSKDNALVIRSHERNPAAHLLKELPNDYLLIEFTRPSTWPG
;
A
#
# COMPACT_ATOMS: atom_id res chain seq x y z
N MET A 1 -15.37 -6.05 19.23
CA MET A 1 -13.90 -6.12 19.02
C MET A 1 -13.30 -4.82 18.46
N THR A 2 -13.82 -4.24 17.37
CA THR A 2 -13.25 -3.03 16.73
C THR A 2 -13.20 -1.79 17.64
N LYS A 3 -14.20 -1.61 18.53
CA LYS A 3 -14.23 -0.49 19.49
C LYS A 3 -13.08 -0.52 20.51
N ILE A 4 -12.67 -1.71 20.95
CA ILE A 4 -11.57 -1.88 21.93
C ILE A 4 -10.23 -1.55 21.28
N LEU A 5 -9.99 -2.01 20.05
CA LEU A 5 -8.77 -1.66 19.29
C LEU A 5 -8.68 -0.16 19.00
N LEU A 6 -9.80 0.49 18.65
CA LEU A 6 -9.85 1.94 18.44
C LEU A 6 -9.64 2.72 19.75
N PHE A 7 -10.20 2.23 20.86
CA PHE A 7 -9.99 2.80 22.19
C PHE A 7 -8.53 2.68 22.63
N VAL A 8 -7.94 1.49 22.50
CA VAL A 8 -6.52 1.24 22.81
C VAL A 8 -5.60 2.11 21.95
N LYS A 9 -5.87 2.25 20.65
CA LYS A 9 -5.10 3.11 19.74
C LYS A 9 -5.05 4.57 20.23
N HIS A 10 -6.15 5.10 20.76
CA HIS A 10 -6.22 6.49 21.21
C HIS A 10 -5.85 6.73 22.67
N ASN A 11 -6.04 5.73 23.54
CA ASN A 11 -5.92 5.91 24.99
C ASN A 11 -4.70 5.19 25.59
N ILE A 12 -4.09 4.22 24.89
CA ILE A 12 -2.94 3.44 25.41
C ILE A 12 -1.89 3.25 24.29
N PRO A 13 -1.06 4.27 23.99
CA PRO A 13 -0.08 4.22 22.92
C PRO A 13 0.92 3.06 23.04
N VAL A 14 1.29 2.69 24.27
CA VAL A 14 2.24 1.60 24.54
C VAL A 14 1.67 0.23 24.12
N LEU A 15 0.38 -0.01 24.40
CA LEU A 15 -0.28 -1.25 24.00
C LEU A 15 -0.46 -1.32 22.48
N TRP A 16 -0.72 -0.19 21.83
CA TRP A 16 -0.75 -0.12 20.37
C TRP A 16 0.61 -0.46 19.74
N LEU A 17 1.70 0.08 20.27
CA LEU A 17 3.06 -0.25 19.82
C LEU A 17 3.38 -1.73 19.99
N LEU A 18 2.94 -2.35 21.09
CA LEU A 18 3.10 -3.79 21.32
C LEU A 18 2.33 -4.61 20.29
N ILE A 19 1.10 -4.23 19.96
CA ILE A 19 0.29 -4.90 18.93
C ILE A 19 0.95 -4.78 17.55
N GLU A 20 1.45 -3.60 17.20
CA GLU A 20 2.16 -3.39 15.93
C GLU A 20 3.46 -4.21 15.86
N TRP A 21 4.22 -4.24 16.96
CA TRP A 21 5.44 -5.04 17.07
C TRP A 21 5.15 -6.54 16.95
N LEU A 22 4.14 -7.05 17.66
CA LEU A 22 3.74 -8.46 17.59
C LEU A 22 3.29 -8.83 16.17
N ASN A 23 2.52 -7.96 15.51
CA ASN A 23 2.15 -8.17 14.12
C ASN A 23 3.36 -8.23 13.20
N ALA A 24 4.30 -7.29 13.34
CA ALA A 24 5.53 -7.24 12.55
C ALA A 24 6.38 -8.50 12.76
N LEU A 25 6.53 -8.95 14.00
CA LEU A 25 7.27 -10.17 14.34
C LEU A 25 6.62 -11.41 13.70
N LEU A 26 5.33 -11.65 13.95
CA LEU A 26 4.62 -12.80 13.42
C LEU A 26 4.58 -12.80 11.89
N PHE A 27 4.35 -11.65 11.28
CA PHE A 27 4.40 -11.50 9.83
C PHE A 27 5.80 -11.83 9.28
N SER A 28 6.85 -11.32 9.93
CA SER A 28 8.23 -11.56 9.51
C SER A 28 8.57 -13.05 9.50
N LEU A 29 8.15 -13.77 10.53
CA LEU A 29 8.40 -15.21 10.68
C LEU A 29 7.59 -16.05 9.70
N LEU A 30 6.31 -15.72 9.47
CA LEU A 30 5.39 -16.60 8.75
C LEU A 30 5.29 -16.31 7.26
N HIS A 31 5.47 -15.05 6.83
CA HIS A 31 4.98 -14.60 5.53
C HIS A 31 5.95 -13.72 4.73
N ARG A 32 6.86 -13.01 5.39
CA ARG A 32 7.73 -12.02 4.72
C ARG A 32 8.54 -12.59 3.57
N ALA A 33 9.16 -13.76 3.74
CA ALA A 33 9.99 -14.37 2.72
C ALA A 33 9.21 -14.71 1.43
N ALA A 34 8.02 -15.30 1.59
CA ALA A 34 7.15 -15.59 0.44
C ALA A 34 6.72 -14.30 -0.26
N LEU A 35 6.32 -13.28 0.50
CA LEU A 35 5.82 -12.02 -0.05
C LEU A 35 6.89 -11.25 -0.82
N LEU A 36 8.13 -11.23 -0.31
CA LEU A 36 9.26 -10.64 -1.03
C LEU A 36 9.55 -11.38 -2.33
N ARG A 37 9.58 -12.71 -2.31
CA ARG A 37 9.80 -13.52 -3.51
C ARG A 37 8.73 -13.25 -4.58
N GLU A 38 7.46 -13.20 -4.20
CA GLU A 38 6.37 -12.90 -5.13
C GLU A 38 6.44 -11.45 -5.64
N SER A 39 6.86 -10.49 -4.80
CA SER A 39 7.06 -9.10 -5.25
C SER A 39 8.14 -8.98 -6.33
N GLU A 40 9.27 -9.67 -6.13
CA GLU A 40 10.36 -9.73 -7.10
C GLU A 40 9.94 -10.41 -8.40
N ALA A 41 9.13 -11.47 -8.33
CA ALA A 41 8.55 -12.09 -9.51
C ALA A 41 7.60 -11.12 -10.25
N CYS A 42 6.76 -10.39 -9.52
CA CYS A 42 5.85 -9.40 -10.10
C CYS A 42 6.59 -8.23 -10.76
N PHE A 43 7.71 -7.75 -10.18
CA PHE A 43 8.51 -6.68 -10.80
C PHE A 43 9.10 -7.11 -12.15
N ARG A 44 9.47 -8.39 -12.30
CA ARG A 44 9.99 -8.93 -13.57
C ARG A 44 8.88 -9.19 -14.59
N GLU A 45 7.72 -9.66 -14.14
CA GLU A 45 6.59 -9.99 -15.02
C GLU A 45 5.86 -8.74 -15.53
N PHE A 46 5.70 -7.74 -14.68
CA PHE A 46 4.93 -6.53 -14.97
C PHE A 46 5.87 -5.34 -15.17
N SER A 47 6.30 -5.14 -16.42
CA SER A 47 7.17 -4.03 -16.82
C SER A 47 6.42 -2.96 -17.62
N LEU A 48 6.99 -1.76 -17.66
CA LEU A 48 6.53 -0.63 -18.46
C LEU A 48 7.75 0.13 -18.95
N ASP A 49 7.84 0.33 -20.26
CA ASP A 49 9.00 0.98 -20.87
C ASP A 49 9.24 2.39 -20.29
N GLY A 50 10.50 2.67 -19.96
CA GLY A 50 10.91 3.93 -19.33
C GLY A 50 10.67 4.02 -17.82
N TYR A 51 10.16 2.96 -17.19
CA TYR A 51 9.93 2.89 -15.75
C TYR A 51 10.51 1.61 -15.12
N ALA A 52 11.11 1.75 -13.94
CA ALA A 52 11.57 0.63 -13.12
C ALA A 52 10.73 0.53 -11.85
N PHE A 53 10.36 -0.69 -11.48
CA PHE A 53 9.58 -1.00 -10.28
C PHE A 53 10.44 -1.85 -9.36
N ARG A 54 10.59 -1.46 -8.09
CA ARG A 54 11.38 -2.21 -7.11
C ARG A 54 10.96 -1.92 -5.68
N SER A 55 11.45 -2.74 -4.76
CA SER A 55 11.41 -2.46 -3.32
C SER A 55 12.20 -1.20 -2.98
N LEU A 56 11.68 -0.42 -2.04
CA LEU A 56 12.38 0.72 -1.45
C LEU A 56 13.19 0.26 -0.24
N ASP A 57 14.37 0.85 -0.09
CA ASP A 57 15.23 0.68 1.09
C ASP A 57 15.50 2.02 1.78
N GLU A 58 16.38 2.03 2.79
CA GLU A 58 16.69 3.23 3.56
C GLU A 58 17.32 4.35 2.71
N SER A 59 18.03 4.01 1.64
CA SER A 59 18.66 4.99 0.74
C SER A 59 17.63 5.75 -0.11
N ASP A 60 16.43 5.19 -0.28
CA ASP A 60 15.35 5.81 -1.06
C ASP A 60 14.50 6.79 -0.25
N LEU A 61 14.65 6.84 1.07
CA LEU A 61 13.76 7.61 1.95
C LEU A 61 13.79 9.10 1.67
N ASP A 62 14.94 9.65 1.23
CA ASP A 62 15.04 11.03 0.78
C ASP A 62 14.22 11.28 -0.49
N GLY A 63 14.29 10.37 -1.46
CA GLY A 63 13.48 10.43 -2.68
C GLY A 63 12.00 10.33 -2.38
N LEU A 64 11.61 9.43 -1.46
CA LEU A 64 10.22 9.27 -1.01
C LEU A 64 9.72 10.51 -0.26
N PHE A 65 10.54 11.08 0.62
CA PHE A 65 10.22 12.32 1.31
C PHE A 65 9.96 13.45 0.30
N ASN A 66 10.83 13.61 -0.70
CA ASN A 66 10.69 14.64 -1.72
C ASN A 66 9.45 14.42 -2.60
N LEU A 67 9.18 13.18 -3.02
CA LEU A 67 7.98 12.83 -3.78
C LEU A 67 6.71 13.21 -3.01
N LEU A 68 6.66 12.92 -1.70
CA LEU A 68 5.50 13.24 -0.87
C LEU A 68 5.32 14.76 -0.71
N HIS A 69 6.41 15.53 -0.54
CA HIS A 69 6.31 16.97 -0.29
C HIS A 69 6.06 17.82 -1.53
N ARG A 70 6.34 17.29 -2.73
CA ARG A 70 6.09 18.02 -3.99
C ARG A 70 4.68 17.82 -4.55
N GLN A 71 3.84 17.02 -3.89
CA GLN A 71 2.44 16.88 -4.30
C GLN A 71 1.67 18.18 -4.06
N GLN A 72 0.78 18.55 -4.99
CA GLN A 72 -0.10 19.71 -4.82
C GLN A 72 -1.01 19.57 -3.59
N ASP A 73 -1.42 20.71 -3.04
CA ASP A 73 -2.36 20.80 -1.92
C ASP A 73 -3.64 19.99 -2.20
N GLY A 74 -4.12 19.26 -1.19
CA GLY A 74 -5.33 18.46 -1.29
C GLY A 74 -5.14 17.02 -1.80
N ARG A 75 -4.02 16.70 -2.48
CA ARG A 75 -3.80 15.34 -3.04
C ARG A 75 -3.49 14.30 -1.97
N LEU A 76 -2.98 14.74 -0.82
CA LEU A 76 -2.63 13.89 0.31
C LEU A 76 -3.73 13.80 1.37
N ASP A 77 -4.82 14.56 1.24
CA ASP A 77 -5.89 14.64 2.24
C ASP A 77 -6.51 13.29 2.57
N TYR A 78 -6.53 12.39 1.58
CA TYR A 78 -7.07 11.03 1.71
C TYR A 78 -6.01 9.94 1.60
N PHE A 79 -4.73 10.32 1.50
CA PHE A 79 -3.61 9.39 1.42
C PHE A 79 -2.65 9.71 2.55
N THR A 80 -2.83 9.06 3.71
CA THR A 80 -1.93 9.25 4.87
C THR A 80 -1.66 7.91 5.56
N PRO A 81 -0.92 6.99 4.90
CA PRO A 81 -0.65 5.65 5.46
C PRO A 81 0.22 5.71 6.73
N HIS A 82 1.07 6.73 6.82
CA HIS A 82 1.89 7.14 7.95
C HIS A 82 2.04 8.68 7.87
N LYS A 83 2.59 9.30 8.91
CA LYS A 83 2.97 10.71 8.80
C LYS A 83 4.09 10.85 7.77
N PHE A 84 4.15 11.99 7.09
CA PHE A 84 5.12 12.23 6.01
C PHE A 84 6.44 12.83 6.49
N ASP A 85 6.63 12.95 7.80
CA ASP A 85 7.93 13.31 8.35
C ASP A 85 8.95 12.16 8.24
N ARG A 86 10.23 12.53 8.21
CA ARG A 86 11.37 11.61 8.07
C ARG A 86 11.37 10.49 9.11
N LYS A 87 10.98 10.81 10.35
CA LYS A 87 10.97 9.84 11.46
C LYS A 87 9.90 8.78 11.23
N SER A 88 8.74 9.17 10.71
CA SER A 88 7.67 8.23 10.36
C SER A 88 8.01 7.39 9.13
N LEU A 89 8.68 7.95 8.12
CA LEU A 89 9.18 7.18 6.97
C LEU A 89 10.21 6.12 7.40
N GLN A 90 11.16 6.49 8.24
CA GLN A 90 12.16 5.55 8.75
C GLN A 90 11.52 4.41 9.56
N ARG A 91 10.55 4.73 10.42
CA ARG A 91 9.79 3.70 11.15
C ARG A 91 8.99 2.78 10.22
N ALA A 92 8.43 3.31 9.15
CA ALA A 92 7.73 2.51 8.15
C ALA A 92 8.70 1.55 7.44
N ALA A 93 9.89 2.03 7.06
CA ALA A 93 10.95 1.21 6.44
C ALA A 93 11.45 0.08 7.34
N GLN A 94 11.54 0.33 8.65
CA GLN A 94 11.98 -0.66 9.63
C GLN A 94 10.88 -1.66 10.01
N ASN A 95 9.62 -1.38 9.66
CA ASN A 95 8.52 -2.28 9.95
C ASN A 95 8.47 -3.40 8.91
N SER A 96 8.84 -4.61 9.33
CA SER A 96 8.84 -5.81 8.47
C SER A 96 7.50 -6.10 7.81
N ALA A 97 6.37 -5.69 8.41
CA ALA A 97 5.03 -5.86 7.89
C ALA A 97 4.55 -4.69 7.01
N PHE A 98 5.39 -3.70 6.73
CA PHE A 98 5.09 -2.60 5.84
C PHE A 98 6.08 -2.59 4.68
N LEU A 99 5.68 -3.22 3.57
CA LEU A 99 6.52 -3.29 2.38
C LEU A 99 6.30 -2.06 1.53
N MET A 100 7.39 -1.36 1.23
CA MET A 100 7.40 -0.15 0.42
C MET A 100 8.01 -0.43 -0.94
N PHE A 101 7.36 0.06 -1.98
CA PHE A 101 7.75 -0.12 -3.36
C PHE A 101 7.75 1.23 -4.09
N GLY A 102 8.66 1.37 -5.05
CA GLY A 102 8.89 2.59 -5.80
C GLY A 102 8.72 2.39 -7.30
N VAL A 103 8.36 3.47 -7.97
CA VAL A 103 8.42 3.59 -9.42
C VAL A 103 9.46 4.65 -9.75
N PHE A 104 10.45 4.28 -10.54
CA PHE A 104 11.54 5.14 -10.93
C PHE A 104 11.46 5.45 -12.42
N CYS A 105 11.66 6.71 -12.78
CA CYS A 105 11.93 7.12 -14.15
C CYS A 105 13.33 7.70 -14.20
N ARG A 106 14.24 7.04 -14.91
CA ARG A 106 15.69 7.28 -14.77
C ARG A 106 16.11 7.03 -13.31
N GLU A 107 16.57 8.06 -12.61
CA GLU A 107 17.00 7.98 -11.20
C GLU A 107 15.99 8.63 -10.24
N GLU A 108 14.89 9.18 -10.76
CA GLU A 108 13.91 9.89 -9.96
C GLU A 108 12.77 8.96 -9.52
N LEU A 109 12.44 9.00 -8.22
CA LEU A 109 11.25 8.35 -7.70
C LEU A 109 10.00 9.16 -8.09
N VAL A 110 9.15 8.57 -8.92
CA VAL A 110 7.95 9.19 -9.52
C VAL A 110 6.65 8.50 -9.10
N GLY A 111 6.75 7.46 -8.28
CA GLY A 111 5.59 6.77 -7.73
C GLY A 111 5.95 5.97 -6.50
N TYR A 112 5.00 5.86 -5.59
CA TYR A 112 5.12 5.15 -4.33
C TYR A 112 3.91 4.25 -4.13
N PHE A 113 4.13 3.01 -3.72
CA PHE A 113 3.07 2.09 -3.34
C PHE A 113 3.54 1.16 -2.25
N PHE A 114 2.59 0.60 -1.50
CA PHE A 114 2.93 -0.22 -0.35
C PHE A 114 1.91 -1.32 -0.08
N LEU A 115 2.37 -2.32 0.66
CA LEU A 115 1.54 -3.33 1.32
C LEU A 115 1.74 -3.23 2.83
N ARG A 116 0.68 -2.86 3.55
CA ARG A 116 0.62 -3.01 5.01
C ARG A 116 0.01 -4.36 5.35
N CYS A 117 0.86 -5.31 5.69
CA CYS A 117 0.48 -6.69 5.94
C CYS A 117 0.16 -6.96 7.42
N PHE A 118 -0.70 -7.96 7.62
CA PHE A 118 -1.04 -8.50 8.91
C PHE A 118 -0.75 -9.99 8.93
N TRP A 119 -0.32 -10.51 10.07
CA TRP A 119 0.01 -11.93 10.23
C TRP A 119 -1.16 -12.88 9.92
N ASN A 120 -2.40 -12.37 9.95
CA ASN A 120 -3.62 -13.12 9.62
C ASN A 120 -3.95 -13.12 8.10
N ARG A 121 -2.95 -12.94 7.24
CA ARG A 121 -3.08 -12.92 5.76
C ARG A 121 -4.03 -11.84 5.22
N LYS A 122 -4.17 -10.72 5.93
CA LYS A 122 -4.83 -9.51 5.41
C LYS A 122 -3.76 -8.47 5.10
N CYS A 123 -3.97 -7.67 4.07
CA CYS A 123 -3.09 -6.54 3.76
C CYS A 123 -3.88 -5.35 3.24
N PHE A 124 -3.39 -4.16 3.54
CA PHE A 124 -3.92 -2.92 2.99
C PHE A 124 -2.96 -2.37 1.96
N VAL A 125 -3.51 -1.90 0.84
CA VAL A 125 -2.76 -1.29 -0.25
C VAL A 125 -2.94 0.21 -0.27
N GLY A 126 -1.91 0.90 -0.74
CA GLY A 126 -2.02 2.28 -1.16
C GLY A 126 -1.01 2.59 -2.24
N ARG A 127 -1.31 3.62 -3.04
CA ARG A 127 -0.40 4.14 -4.06
C ARG A 127 -0.55 5.64 -4.23
N LEU A 128 0.54 6.26 -4.63
CA LEU A 128 0.66 7.65 -5.02
C LEU A 128 1.52 7.71 -6.28
N ILE A 129 1.11 8.51 -7.26
CA ILE A 129 1.88 8.74 -8.48
C ILE A 129 2.11 10.23 -8.56
N ASP A 130 3.33 10.60 -8.94
CA ASP A 130 3.66 11.98 -9.18
C ASP A 130 2.85 12.54 -10.35
N GLU A 131 2.33 13.75 -10.21
CA GLU A 131 1.39 14.33 -11.15
C GLU A 131 1.88 14.35 -12.61
N PRO A 132 3.15 14.72 -12.91
CA PRO A 132 3.66 14.70 -14.29
C PRO A 132 3.71 13.29 -14.91
N HIS A 133 3.58 12.24 -14.10
CA HIS A 133 3.66 10.85 -14.51
C HIS A 133 2.30 10.13 -14.49
N GLU A 134 1.23 10.82 -14.11
CA GLU A 134 -0.11 10.27 -14.18
C GLU A 134 -0.55 9.96 -15.61
N ARG A 135 -1.57 9.10 -15.74
CA ARG A 135 -2.18 8.68 -17.02
C ARG A 135 -1.23 7.99 -18.01
N LYS A 136 0.01 7.70 -17.62
CA LYS A 136 1.02 6.94 -18.40
C LYS A 136 0.96 5.42 -18.17
N GLY A 137 -0.11 4.90 -17.57
CA GLY A 137 -0.27 3.46 -17.30
C GLY A 137 0.35 2.96 -15.99
N ILE A 138 1.19 3.77 -15.32
CA ILE A 138 1.89 3.41 -14.07
C ILE A 138 0.93 2.87 -13.00
N GLY A 139 -0.19 3.56 -12.73
CA GLY A 139 -1.13 3.15 -11.69
C GLY A 139 -1.80 1.80 -11.94
N ARG A 140 -1.99 1.43 -13.21
CA ARG A 140 -2.49 0.10 -13.58
C ARG A 140 -1.44 -0.96 -13.24
N LEU A 141 -0.17 -0.69 -13.53
CA LEU A 141 0.92 -1.63 -13.26
C LEU A 141 1.21 -1.77 -11.76
N MET A 142 1.21 -0.67 -11.00
CA MET A 142 1.30 -0.70 -9.54
C MET A 142 0.22 -1.60 -8.94
N ASN A 143 -1.03 -1.44 -9.38
CA ASN A 143 -2.13 -2.29 -8.92
C ASN A 143 -1.91 -3.77 -9.29
N ARG A 144 -1.44 -4.06 -10.52
CA ARG A 144 -1.11 -5.44 -10.93
C ARG A 144 -0.05 -6.05 -10.03
N ILE A 145 1.04 -5.32 -9.77
CA ILE A 145 2.12 -5.77 -8.89
C ILE A 145 1.60 -5.99 -7.48
N LEU A 146 0.91 -5.01 -6.88
CA LEU A 146 0.36 -5.10 -5.53
C LEU A 146 -0.55 -6.31 -5.36
N TYR A 147 -1.53 -6.45 -6.25
CA TYR A 147 -2.55 -7.47 -6.12
C TYR A 147 -1.99 -8.86 -6.37
N ASN A 148 -1.15 -9.04 -7.40
CA ASN A 148 -0.54 -10.35 -7.66
C ASN A 148 0.46 -10.73 -6.55
N THR A 149 1.24 -9.78 -6.02
CA THR A 149 2.12 -10.02 -4.87
C THR A 149 1.31 -10.53 -3.67
N ALA A 150 0.19 -9.85 -3.34
CA ALA A 150 -0.67 -10.25 -2.24
C ALA A 150 -1.33 -11.61 -2.50
N TRP A 151 -2.01 -11.77 -3.64
CA TRP A 151 -2.78 -12.98 -3.95
C TRP A 151 -1.90 -14.23 -4.11
N ARG A 152 -0.75 -14.13 -4.80
CA ARG A 152 0.20 -15.25 -4.94
C ARG A 152 0.82 -15.66 -3.60
N SER A 153 0.91 -14.72 -2.67
CA SER A 153 1.32 -14.98 -1.28
C SER A 153 0.17 -15.47 -0.38
N GLY A 154 -1.04 -15.62 -0.92
CA GLY A 154 -2.24 -16.04 -0.19
C GLY A 154 -2.78 -14.99 0.78
N PHE A 155 -2.60 -13.70 0.49
CA PHE A 155 -3.17 -12.59 1.24
C PHE A 155 -4.48 -12.09 0.61
N ARG A 156 -5.39 -11.65 1.47
CA ARG A 156 -6.56 -10.85 1.09
C ARG A 156 -6.17 -9.37 1.07
N CYS A 157 -6.55 -8.67 0.02
CA CYS A 157 -6.10 -7.31 -0.29
C CYS A 157 -7.23 -6.31 -0.08
N TYR A 158 -6.99 -5.27 0.71
CA TYR A 158 -8.01 -4.27 1.08
C TYR A 158 -7.54 -2.85 0.83
N THR A 159 -8.47 -1.92 0.67
CA THR A 159 -8.20 -0.49 0.75
C THR A 159 -9.33 0.23 1.47
N THR A 160 -9.02 1.41 2.00
CA THR A 160 -9.99 2.35 2.56
C THR A 160 -10.02 3.61 1.71
N VAL A 161 -11.21 4.00 1.26
CA VAL A 161 -11.40 5.13 0.35
C VAL A 161 -12.40 6.09 0.97
N SER A 162 -12.05 7.38 1.07
CA SER A 162 -13.04 8.40 1.45
C SER A 162 -14.10 8.56 0.35
N LYS A 163 -15.37 8.69 0.73
CA LYS A 163 -16.48 8.97 -0.18
C LYS A 163 -16.34 10.31 -0.89
N ASP A 164 -15.57 11.24 -0.32
CA ASP A 164 -15.27 12.53 -0.94
C ASP A 164 -14.24 12.40 -2.09
N ASN A 165 -13.57 11.25 -2.19
CA ASN A 165 -12.61 10.99 -3.27
C ASN A 165 -13.30 10.41 -4.51
N ALA A 166 -14.02 11.26 -5.24
CA ALA A 166 -14.77 10.90 -6.44
C ALA A 166 -13.91 10.31 -7.58
N LEU A 167 -12.59 10.53 -7.58
CA LEU A 167 -11.66 9.94 -8.54
C LEU A 167 -11.36 8.48 -8.21
N VAL A 168 -11.13 8.17 -6.94
CA VAL A 168 -10.83 6.80 -6.49
C VAL A 168 -12.09 5.93 -6.52
N ILE A 169 -13.26 6.48 -6.19
CA ILE A 169 -14.55 5.78 -6.34
C ILE A 169 -14.75 5.35 -7.80
N ARG A 170 -14.64 6.27 -8.76
CA ARG A 170 -14.77 5.96 -10.20
C ARG A 170 -13.74 4.94 -10.70
N SER A 171 -12.53 4.94 -10.14
CA SER A 171 -11.51 3.94 -10.46
C SER A 171 -11.86 2.54 -9.93
N HIS A 172 -12.62 2.45 -8.84
CA HIS A 172 -13.05 1.17 -8.26
C HIS A 172 -14.31 0.63 -8.89
N GLU A 173 -15.27 1.48 -9.25
CA GLU A 173 -16.49 1.08 -9.99
C GLU A 173 -16.18 0.35 -11.31
N ARG A 174 -15.08 0.73 -11.97
CA ARG A 174 -14.64 0.10 -13.22
C ARG A 174 -13.73 -1.12 -13.02
N ASN A 175 -13.36 -1.44 -11.78
CA ASN A 175 -12.49 -2.56 -11.48
C ASN A 175 -13.33 -3.77 -11.06
N PRO A 176 -13.49 -4.81 -11.89
CA PRO A 176 -14.32 -5.97 -11.57
C PRO A 176 -13.80 -6.78 -10.36
N ALA A 177 -12.54 -6.59 -9.99
CA ALA A 177 -11.95 -7.19 -8.79
C ALA A 177 -12.31 -6.44 -7.49
N ALA A 178 -12.85 -5.22 -7.57
CA ALA A 178 -13.11 -4.38 -6.41
C ALA A 178 -14.53 -4.64 -5.87
N HIS A 179 -14.61 -5.12 -4.63
CA HIS A 179 -15.87 -5.38 -3.95
C HIS A 179 -15.99 -4.48 -2.71
N LEU A 180 -17.04 -3.67 -2.68
CA LEU A 180 -17.38 -2.91 -1.47
C LEU A 180 -17.84 -3.89 -0.39
N LEU A 181 -17.12 -3.94 0.73
CA LEU A 181 -17.47 -4.81 1.86
C LEU A 181 -18.37 -4.11 2.87
N LYS A 182 -18.08 -2.84 3.18
CA LYS A 182 -18.83 -2.04 4.15
C LYS A 182 -18.47 -0.58 4.08
N GLU A 183 -19.37 0.24 4.58
CA GLU A 183 -19.07 1.61 4.97
C GLU A 183 -18.43 1.64 6.36
N LEU A 184 -17.46 2.52 6.54
CA LEU A 184 -16.76 2.81 7.77
C LEU A 184 -17.23 4.18 8.30
N PRO A 185 -17.09 4.45 9.61
CA PRO A 185 -17.32 5.79 10.16
C PRO A 185 -16.47 6.86 9.46
N ASN A 186 -16.93 8.12 9.51
CA ASN A 186 -16.28 9.28 8.89
C ASN A 186 -16.19 9.19 7.36
N ASP A 187 -17.23 8.66 6.72
CA ASP A 187 -17.36 8.65 5.26
C ASP A 187 -16.25 7.88 4.51
N TYR A 188 -15.76 6.79 5.10
CA TYR A 188 -14.85 5.86 4.42
C TYR A 188 -15.58 4.60 3.93
N LEU A 189 -15.08 4.03 2.85
CA LEU A 189 -15.51 2.75 2.28
C LEU A 189 -14.38 1.72 2.48
N LEU A 190 -14.72 0.51 2.93
CA LEU A 190 -13.81 -0.63 2.92
C LEU A 190 -14.05 -1.44 1.66
N ILE A 191 -13.02 -1.55 0.82
CA ILE A 191 -13.05 -2.29 -0.44
C ILE A 191 -12.07 -3.45 -0.32
N GLU A 192 -12.47 -4.62 -0.81
CA GLU A 192 -11.60 -5.78 -1.01
C GLU A 192 -11.33 -5.99 -2.50
N PHE A 193 -10.07 -6.31 -2.84
CA PHE A 193 -9.68 -6.75 -4.17
C PHE A 193 -9.59 -8.28 -4.20
N THR A 194 -10.52 -8.91 -4.89
CA THR A 194 -10.54 -10.37 -5.09
C THR A 194 -9.79 -10.71 -6.37
N ARG A 195 -9.16 -11.89 -6.39
CA ARG A 195 -8.53 -12.40 -7.61
C ARG A 195 -9.64 -12.72 -8.63
N PRO A 196 -9.64 -12.10 -9.82
CA PRO A 196 -10.49 -12.52 -10.93
C PRO A 196 -10.27 -13.99 -11.26
N SER A 197 -11.35 -14.73 -11.51
CA SER A 197 -11.32 -16.15 -11.90
C SER A 197 -10.52 -16.41 -13.19
N THR A 198 -10.25 -15.38 -13.99
CA THR A 198 -9.59 -15.46 -15.29
C THR A 198 -8.07 -15.19 -15.26
N TRP A 199 -7.45 -15.00 -14.10
CA TRP A 199 -6.00 -14.67 -14.02
C TRP A 199 -5.16 -15.94 -13.71
N PRO A 200 -4.18 -16.34 -14.54
CA PRO A 200 -3.47 -17.62 -14.37
C PRO A 200 -2.71 -17.69 -13.05
N GLY A 201 -2.60 -18.92 -12.54
CA GLY A 201 -1.90 -19.37 -11.33
C GLY A 201 -0.60 -18.65 -11.07
#